data_AF-A0AB73I627-F1
#
_entry.id   AF-A0AB73I627-F1
#
_cell.length_a   1.000
_cell.length_b   1.000
_cell.length_c   1.000
_cell.angle_alpha   90.00
_cell.angle_beta   90.00
_cell.angle_gamma   90.00
#
_symmetry.space_group_name_H-M   'P 1'
#
loop_
_entity.id
_entity.type
_entity.pdbx_description
1 polymer ?
#
loop_
_entity_poly.entity_id
_entity_poly.type
_entity_poly.pdbx_seq_one_letter_code
_entity_poly.pdbx_strand_id
1 'polypeptide(L)'
;MTPSLQYFFDNPQAAIPGELPVRVDTVSAELLAALLKGEEVTDLDPRFAQPTKSAASVVRYLDRWYGWRIAHSKFAYCTDDGRLAFAKKYSLPKDVITSAYVCGAEDWIGQVRAAAKRRLATASRIAAQVDVLNNWFEGRARGATS
;
A
#
# COMPACT_ATOMS: atom_id res chain seq x y z
N MET A 1 -33.03 3.86 -7.22
CA MET A 1 -32.82 4.90 -6.19
C MET A 1 -31.49 5.57 -6.46
N THR A 2 -31.50 6.66 -7.25
CA THR A 2 -30.35 7.56 -7.38
C THR A 2 -30.28 8.42 -6.13
N PRO A 3 -29.16 8.48 -5.39
CA PRO A 3 -29.03 9.47 -4.33
C PRO A 3 -29.16 10.86 -4.95
N SER A 4 -30.00 11.71 -4.37
CA SER A 4 -30.20 13.08 -4.86
C SER A 4 -28.92 13.89 -4.67
N LEU A 5 -28.64 14.81 -5.59
CA LEU A 5 -27.51 15.75 -5.50
C LEU A 5 -27.50 16.54 -4.17
N GLN A 6 -28.66 16.68 -3.53
CA GLN A 6 -28.83 17.31 -2.23
C GLN A 6 -28.11 16.57 -1.08
N TYR A 7 -27.99 15.23 -1.16
CA TYR A 7 -27.28 14.43 -0.14
C TYR A 7 -25.78 14.76 -0.04
N PHE A 8 -25.18 15.26 -1.13
CA PHE A 8 -23.78 15.68 -1.13
C PHE A 8 -23.56 17.07 -0.49
N PHE A 9 -24.57 17.94 -0.48
CA PHE A 9 -24.46 19.30 0.06
C PHE A 9 -24.83 19.41 1.54
N ASP A 10 -25.73 18.55 2.03
CA ASP A 10 -26.22 18.60 3.43
C ASP A 10 -25.42 17.72 4.41
N ASN A 11 -24.41 17.00 3.93
CA ASN A 11 -23.45 16.28 4.79
C ASN A 11 -22.13 17.08 4.86
N PRO A 12 -21.87 17.84 5.95
CA PRO A 12 -20.65 18.65 6.09
C PRO A 12 -19.36 17.82 6.21
N GLN A 13 -19.45 16.49 6.06
CA GLN A 13 -18.36 15.55 5.89
C GLN A 13 -18.59 14.69 4.63
N ALA A 14 -18.93 15.28 3.47
CA ALA A 14 -18.56 14.63 2.21
C ALA A 14 -17.03 14.48 2.24
N ALA A 15 -16.55 13.31 2.61
CA ALA A 15 -15.20 13.14 3.08
C ALA A 15 -14.21 13.47 1.95
N ILE A 16 -13.57 14.64 2.06
CA ILE A 16 -12.63 15.15 1.07
C ILE A 16 -11.55 14.08 0.89
N PRO A 17 -11.41 13.49 -0.30
CA PRO A 17 -10.38 12.50 -0.54
C PRO A 17 -9.01 13.17 -0.44
N GLY A 18 -8.01 12.39 -0.02
CA GLY A 18 -6.63 12.86 -0.06
C GLY A 18 -6.13 13.04 -1.49
N GLU A 19 -4.95 13.62 -1.64
CA GLU A 19 -4.27 13.74 -2.93
C GLU A 19 -3.70 12.39 -3.37
N LEU A 20 -3.82 12.08 -4.67
CA LEU A 20 -3.24 10.85 -5.22
C LEU A 20 -1.72 11.00 -5.38
N PRO A 21 -0.91 10.04 -4.89
CA PRO A 21 0.54 10.07 -5.11
C PRO A 21 0.91 10.11 -6.59
N VAL A 22 1.81 11.03 -6.95
CA VAL A 22 2.34 11.16 -8.32
C VAL A 22 3.09 9.90 -8.76
N ARG A 23 3.84 9.27 -7.84
CA ARG A 23 4.58 8.04 -8.12
C ARG A 23 3.72 6.80 -7.94
N VAL A 24 3.29 6.21 -9.05
CA VAL A 24 2.45 5.00 -9.10
C VAL A 24 3.21 3.69 -8.87
N ASP A 25 4.55 3.70 -8.94
CA ASP A 25 5.41 2.51 -8.82
C ASP A 25 5.85 2.18 -7.39
N THR A 26 5.07 2.58 -6.39
CA THR A 26 5.47 2.54 -4.98
C THR A 26 4.56 1.66 -4.14
N VAL A 27 5.10 1.13 -3.05
CA VAL A 27 4.34 0.40 -2.02
C VAL A 27 3.20 1.26 -1.45
N SER A 28 3.43 2.57 -1.33
CA SER A 28 2.41 3.52 -0.88
C SER A 28 1.26 3.68 -1.86
N ALA A 29 1.55 3.72 -3.16
CA ALA A 29 0.53 3.75 -4.19
C ALA A 29 -0.26 2.44 -4.25
N GLU A 30 0.41 1.28 -4.12
CA GLU A 30 -0.29 -0.02 -4.08
C GLU A 30 -1.21 -0.18 -2.88
N LEU A 31 -0.76 0.24 -1.69
CA LEU A 31 -1.59 0.19 -0.48
C LEU A 31 -2.83 1.06 -0.65
N LEU A 32 -2.66 2.31 -1.11
CA LEU A 32 -3.78 3.22 -1.33
C LEU A 32 -4.73 2.68 -2.42
N ALA A 33 -4.21 2.10 -3.50
CA ALA A 33 -5.03 1.51 -4.55
C ALA A 33 -5.87 0.33 -4.05
N ALA A 34 -5.33 -0.51 -3.16
CA ALA A 34 -6.08 -1.58 -2.51
C ALA A 34 -7.22 -1.01 -1.64
N LEU A 35 -6.91 -0.02 -0.79
CA LEU A 35 -7.92 0.63 0.05
C LEU A 35 -9.03 1.31 -0.77
N LEU A 36 -8.67 1.98 -1.87
CA LEU A 36 -9.63 2.62 -2.78
C LEU A 36 -10.51 1.59 -3.52
N LYS A 37 -10.05 0.35 -3.68
CA LYS A 37 -10.91 -0.74 -4.18
C LYS A 37 -11.82 -1.33 -3.09
N GLY A 38 -11.77 -0.79 -1.87
CA GLY A 38 -12.52 -1.28 -0.73
C GLY A 38 -11.89 -2.52 -0.09
N GLU A 39 -10.66 -2.88 -0.47
CA GLU A 39 -9.92 -3.93 0.21
C GLU A 39 -9.53 -3.46 1.60
N GLU A 40 -9.49 -4.42 2.53
CA GLU A 40 -8.95 -4.18 3.85
C GLU A 40 -7.51 -4.68 3.89
N VAL A 41 -6.58 -3.81 4.30
CA VAL A 41 -5.15 -4.13 4.34
C VAL A 41 -4.74 -4.39 5.79
N THR A 42 -3.98 -5.44 6.07
CA THR A 42 -3.48 -5.72 7.43
C THR A 42 -2.00 -5.42 7.56
N ASP A 43 -1.52 -5.18 8.78
CA ASP A 43 -0.07 -5.08 9.07
C ASP A 43 0.68 -6.40 8.75
N LEU A 44 -0.04 -7.52 8.63
CA LEU A 44 0.48 -8.85 8.33
C LEU A 44 0.43 -9.18 6.82
N ASP A 45 -0.10 -8.29 5.98
CA ASP A 45 -0.23 -8.55 4.56
C ASP A 45 1.16 -8.62 3.90
N PRO A 46 1.54 -9.78 3.32
CA PRO A 46 2.88 -9.98 2.76
C PRO A 46 3.19 -9.03 1.60
N ARG A 47 2.17 -8.48 0.92
CA ARG A 47 2.35 -7.45 -0.13
C ARG A 47 3.09 -6.22 0.40
N PHE A 48 2.91 -5.90 1.69
CA PHE A 48 3.45 -4.73 2.35
C PHE A 48 4.51 -5.05 3.40
N ALA A 49 4.96 -6.31 3.48
CA ALA A 49 6.01 -6.78 4.37
C ALA A 49 7.41 -6.48 3.78
N GLN A 50 7.75 -5.19 3.65
CA GLN A 50 9.07 -4.76 3.19
C GLN A 50 9.96 -4.41 4.40
N PRO A 51 11.26 -4.77 4.41
CA PRO A 51 12.15 -4.50 5.55
C PRO A 51 12.22 -3.01 5.95
N THR A 52 12.08 -2.12 4.96
CA THR A 52 12.21 -0.67 5.15
C THR A 52 10.88 0.04 5.39
N LYS A 53 9.73 -0.58 5.10
CA LYS A 53 8.41 0.07 5.16
C LYS A 53 7.32 -0.93 5.55
N SER A 54 6.81 -0.78 6.77
CA SER A 54 5.59 -1.46 7.22
C SER A 54 4.33 -0.78 6.68
N ALA A 55 3.20 -1.51 6.63
CA ALA A 55 1.89 -0.95 6.26
C ALA A 55 1.53 0.25 7.15
N ALA A 56 1.71 0.16 8.47
CA ALA A 56 1.54 1.29 9.40
C ALA A 56 2.37 2.54 9.01
N SER A 57 3.61 2.36 8.57
CA SER A 57 4.48 3.47 8.15
C SER A 57 3.97 4.12 6.87
N VAL A 58 3.46 3.32 5.94
CA VAL A 58 2.84 3.78 4.70
C VAL A 58 1.55 4.54 4.97
N VAL A 59 0.68 4.02 5.85
CA VAL A 59 -0.57 4.68 6.25
C VAL A 59 -0.26 6.04 6.87
N ARG A 60 0.70 6.13 7.80
CA ARG A 60 1.12 7.40 8.39
C ARG A 60 1.68 8.38 7.35
N TYR A 61 2.38 7.87 6.34
CA TYR A 61 2.91 8.69 5.24
C TYR A 61 1.78 9.26 4.37
N LEU A 62 0.77 8.44 4.04
CA LEU A 62 -0.40 8.87 3.25
C LEU A 62 -1.27 9.87 4.00
N ASP A 63 -1.48 9.68 5.30
CA ASP A 63 -2.21 10.63 6.15
C ASP A 63 -1.48 11.98 6.21
N ARG A 64 -0.18 11.96 6.54
CA ARG A 64 0.59 13.19 6.77
C ARG A 64 0.84 14.01 5.50
N TRP A 65 1.14 13.37 4.38
CA TRP A 65 1.62 14.06 3.17
C TRP A 65 0.58 14.20 2.07
N TYR A 66 -0.46 13.36 2.12
CA TYR A 66 -1.50 13.32 1.09
C TYR A 66 -2.91 13.50 1.68
N GLY A 67 -3.05 13.63 3.01
CA GLY A 67 -4.34 13.90 3.65
C GLY A 67 -5.30 12.71 3.68
N TRP A 68 -4.83 11.48 3.44
CA TRP A 68 -5.70 10.30 3.46
C TRP A 68 -6.06 9.89 4.89
N ARG A 69 -7.32 10.14 5.27
CA ARG A 69 -7.87 9.68 6.54
C ARG A 69 -8.25 8.20 6.48
N ILE A 70 -7.27 7.35 6.78
CA ILE A 70 -7.42 5.90 6.75
C ILE A 70 -7.92 5.40 8.12
N ALA A 71 -9.06 4.71 8.11
CA ALA A 71 -9.60 4.08 9.31
C ALA A 71 -8.79 2.84 9.69
N HIS A 72 -8.73 2.52 10.98
CA HIS A 72 -8.09 1.30 11.42
C HIS A 72 -8.78 0.65 12.62
N SER A 73 -8.71 -0.67 12.70
CA SER A 73 -9.13 -1.48 13.83
C SER A 73 -8.03 -2.44 14.24
N LYS A 74 -8.03 -2.87 15.51
CA LYS A 74 -7.12 -3.90 16.02
C LYS A 74 -7.82 -5.25 16.03
N PHE A 75 -7.08 -6.31 15.71
CA PHE A 75 -7.53 -7.68 15.90
C PHE A 75 -6.42 -8.50 16.56
N ALA A 76 -6.81 -9.52 17.33
CA ALA A 76 -5.89 -10.46 17.96
C ALA A 76 -5.60 -11.63 17.01
N TYR A 77 -4.38 -12.17 17.08
CA TYR A 77 -3.98 -13.38 16.37
C TYR A 77 -2.97 -14.18 17.21
N CYS A 78 -2.85 -15.48 16.91
CA CYS A 78 -1.83 -16.35 17.50
C CYS A 78 -0.59 -16.34 16.61
N THR A 79 0.59 -16.15 17.19
CA THR A 79 1.87 -16.26 16.49
C THR A 79 2.29 -17.72 16.32
N ASP A 80 3.24 -17.98 15.42
CA ASP A 80 3.77 -19.33 15.17
C ASP A 80 4.43 -19.95 16.40
N ASP A 81 4.92 -19.13 17.34
CA ASP A 81 5.46 -19.55 18.64
C ASP A 81 4.41 -19.65 19.77
N GLY A 82 3.12 -19.53 19.44
CA GLY A 82 1.99 -19.75 20.36
C GLY A 82 1.62 -18.55 21.24
N ARG A 83 2.13 -17.35 20.95
CA ARG A 83 1.85 -16.12 21.71
C ARG A 83 0.64 -15.38 21.16
N LEU A 84 -0.08 -14.68 22.05
CA LEU A 84 -1.11 -13.74 21.66
C LEU A 84 -0.47 -12.43 21.19
N ALA A 85 -0.79 -12.02 19.97
CA ALA A 85 -0.36 -10.75 19.40
C ALA A 85 -1.56 -9.96 18.85
N PHE A 86 -1.35 -8.68 18.59
CA PHE A 86 -2.34 -7.80 17.99
C PHE A 86 -1.79 -7.18 16.71
N ALA A 87 -2.60 -7.16 15.67
CA ALA A 87 -2.30 -6.50 14.40
C ALA A 87 -3.36 -5.45 14.09
N LYS A 88 -3.03 -4.50 13.21
CA LYS A 88 -4.01 -3.54 12.69
C LYS A 88 -4.52 -3.96 11.33
N LYS A 89 -5.76 -3.56 11.08
CA LYS A 89 -6.46 -3.65 9.81
C LYS A 89 -6.86 -2.24 9.41
N TYR A 90 -6.64 -1.90 8.14
CA TYR A 90 -6.84 -0.57 7.57
C TYR A 90 -7.90 -0.63 6.48
N SER A 91 -8.75 0.39 6.42
CA SER A 91 -9.80 0.54 5.41
C SER A 91 -10.07 2.01 5.13
N LEU A 92 -10.67 2.29 3.96
CA LEU A 92 -11.22 3.61 3.67
C LEU A 92 -12.74 3.61 3.87
N PRO A 93 -13.31 4.68 4.45
CA PRO A 93 -14.75 4.91 4.45
C PRO A 93 -15.34 4.92 3.03
N LYS A 94 -16.57 4.40 2.87
CA LYS A 94 -17.21 4.24 1.54
C LYS A 94 -17.46 5.59 0.84
N ASP A 95 -17.78 6.62 1.60
CA ASP A 95 -17.95 8.00 1.15
C ASP A 95 -16.63 8.62 0.66
N VAL A 96 -15.51 8.37 1.33
CA VAL A 96 -14.16 8.76 0.85
C VAL A 96 -13.86 8.08 -0.47
N ILE A 97 -14.09 6.77 -0.57
CA ILE A 97 -13.88 6.00 -1.80
C ILE A 97 -14.71 6.60 -2.93
N THR A 98 -16.01 6.81 -2.70
CA THR A 98 -16.93 7.35 -3.72
C THR A 98 -16.45 8.71 -4.21
N SER A 99 -16.05 9.60 -3.29
CA SER A 99 -15.50 10.93 -3.62
C SER A 99 -14.20 10.83 -4.42
N ALA A 100 -13.31 9.92 -4.06
CA ALA A 100 -12.07 9.68 -4.81
C ALA A 100 -12.32 9.21 -6.25
N TYR A 101 -13.32 8.35 -6.47
CA TYR A 101 -13.69 7.92 -7.83
C TYR A 101 -14.25 9.08 -8.67
N VAL A 102 -15.07 9.96 -8.07
CA VAL A 102 -15.53 11.19 -8.74
C VAL A 102 -14.34 12.09 -9.15
N CYS A 103 -13.27 12.10 -8.34
CA CYS A 103 -12.03 12.82 -8.64
C CYS A 103 -11.06 12.08 -9.58
N GLY A 104 -11.47 10.96 -10.20
CA GLY A 104 -10.64 10.25 -11.19
C GLY A 104 -9.69 9.21 -10.63
N ALA A 105 -9.94 8.68 -9.42
CA ALA A 105 -9.10 7.62 -8.83
C ALA A 105 -9.06 6.34 -9.68
N GLU A 106 -10.06 6.07 -10.52
CA GLU A 106 -10.11 4.85 -11.34
C GLU A 106 -8.92 4.72 -12.29
N ASP A 107 -8.61 5.78 -13.05
CA ASP A 107 -7.49 5.80 -13.99
C ASP A 107 -6.16 5.64 -13.24
N TRP A 108 -6.02 6.32 -12.10
CA TRP A 108 -4.84 6.21 -11.26
C TRP A 108 -4.65 4.77 -10.73
N ILE A 109 -5.71 4.11 -10.26
CA ILE A 109 -5.65 2.70 -9.83
C ILE A 109 -5.20 1.80 -10.99
N GLY A 110 -5.69 2.06 -12.21
CA GLY A 110 -5.24 1.36 -13.41
C GLY A 110 -3.73 1.48 -13.65
N GLN A 111 -3.19 2.70 -13.51
CA GLN A 111 -1.75 2.98 -13.65
C GLN A 111 -0.91 2.27 -12.58
N VAL A 112 -1.35 2.29 -11.32
CA VAL A 112 -0.68 1.59 -10.20
C VAL A 112 -0.62 0.09 -10.46
N ARG A 113 -1.73 -0.53 -10.85
CA ARG A 113 -1.79 -1.97 -11.15
C ARG A 113 -0.90 -2.35 -12.34
N ALA A 114 -0.84 -1.50 -13.37
CA ALA A 114 0.07 -1.72 -14.49
C ALA A 114 1.54 -1.62 -14.06
N ALA A 115 1.90 -0.66 -13.21
CA ALA A 115 3.24 -0.52 -12.66
C ALA A 115 3.63 -1.72 -11.77
N ALA A 116 2.72 -2.19 -10.92
CA ALA A 116 2.86 -3.41 -10.13
C ALA A 116 3.22 -4.61 -11.01
N LYS A 117 2.41 -4.86 -12.05
CA LYS A 117 2.62 -5.97 -12.99
C LYS A 117 3.99 -5.90 -13.68
N ARG A 118 4.44 -4.70 -14.08
CA ARG A 118 5.77 -4.50 -14.67
C ARG A 118 6.91 -4.83 -13.70
N ARG A 119 6.77 -4.47 -12.42
CA ARG A 119 7.76 -4.82 -11.39
C ARG A 119 7.82 -6.32 -11.16
N LEU A 120 6.68 -7.00 -11.06
CA LEU A 120 6.66 -8.46 -10.96
C LEU A 120 7.31 -9.14 -12.18
N ALA A 121 7.04 -8.65 -13.40
CA ALA A 121 7.64 -9.20 -14.62
C ALA A 121 9.17 -9.04 -14.68
N THR A 122 9.74 -8.07 -13.96
CA THR A 122 11.19 -7.84 -13.90
C THR A 122 11.87 -8.55 -12.71
N ALA A 123 11.10 -9.10 -11.77
CA ALA A 123 11.62 -9.69 -10.54
C ALA A 123 12.64 -10.80 -10.79
N SER A 124 12.38 -11.73 -11.72
CA SER A 124 13.31 -12.82 -12.04
C SER A 124 14.64 -12.31 -12.60
N ARG A 125 14.62 -11.25 -13.41
CA ARG A 125 15.84 -10.62 -13.93
C ARG A 125 16.65 -9.98 -12.82
N ILE A 126 15.98 -9.27 -11.91
CA ILE A 126 16.64 -8.65 -10.75
C ILE A 126 17.22 -9.73 -9.83
N ALA A 127 16.51 -10.83 -9.59
CA ALA A 127 17.01 -11.96 -8.79
C ALA A 127 18.31 -12.52 -9.37
N ALA A 128 18.36 -12.76 -10.69
CA ALA A 128 19.58 -13.21 -11.35
C ALA A 128 20.74 -12.20 -11.21
N GLN A 129 20.45 -10.89 -11.26
CA GLN A 129 21.47 -9.86 -11.01
C GLN A 129 21.96 -9.85 -9.56
N VAL A 130 21.07 -10.09 -8.59
CA VAL A 130 21.42 -10.21 -7.17
C VAL A 130 22.37 -11.39 -6.95
N ASP A 131 22.10 -12.55 -7.55
CA ASP A 131 22.97 -13.73 -7.44
C ASP A 131 24.37 -13.45 -7.99
N VAL A 132 24.47 -12.78 -9.15
CA VAL A 132 25.76 -12.36 -9.73
C VAL A 132 26.52 -11.44 -8.79
N LEU A 133 25.84 -10.46 -8.18
CA LEU A 133 26.47 -9.53 -7.24
C LEU A 133 26.93 -10.23 -5.95
N ASN A 134 26.12 -11.11 -5.38
CA ASN A 134 26.47 -11.87 -4.18
C ASN A 134 27.71 -12.74 -4.43
N ASN A 135 27.75 -13.47 -5.55
CA ASN A 135 28.92 -14.24 -5.95
C ASN A 135 30.18 -13.38 -6.12
N TRP A 136 30.04 -12.16 -6.67
CA TRP A 136 31.15 -11.21 -6.80
C TRP A 136 31.66 -10.72 -5.44
N PHE A 137 30.75 -10.36 -4.53
CA PHE A 137 31.11 -9.92 -3.17
C PHE A 137 31.84 -11.02 -2.39
N GLU A 138 31.37 -12.26 -2.47
CA GLU A 138 32.00 -13.42 -1.82
C GLU A 138 33.36 -13.78 -2.42
N GLY A 139 33.52 -13.68 -3.75
CA GLY A 139 34.79 -13.86 -4.43
C GLY A 139 35.84 -12.83 -4.01
N ARG A 140 35.43 -11.55 -3.89
CA ARG A 140 36.30 -10.46 -3.42
C ARG A 140 36.74 -10.65 -1.97
N ALA A 141 35.84 -11.12 -1.09
CA ALA A 141 36.17 -11.37 0.31
C ALA A 141 37.24 -12.46 0.46
N ARG A 142 37.19 -13.53 -0.34
CA ARG A 142 38.18 -14.62 -0.31
C ARG A 142 39.56 -14.20 -0.85
N GLY A 143 39.60 -13.35 -1.86
CA GLY A 143 40.86 -12.84 -2.43
C GLY A 143 41.56 -11.77 -1.59
N ALA A 144 40.90 -11.20 -0.58
CA ALA A 144 41.50 -10.21 0.35
C ALA A 144 42.16 -10.86 1.58
N THR A 145 42.01 -12.17 1.77
CA THR A 145 42.53 -12.95 2.90
C THR A 145 43.72 -13.84 2.53
N SER A 146 44.34 -13.64 1.36
CA SER A 146 45.53 -14.35 0.87
C SER A 146 46.65 -13.37 0.56
#